data_AF-A0A958UHZ5-F1
#
_entry.id   AF-A0A958UHZ5-F1
#
_cell.length_a   1.000
_cell.length_b   1.000
_cell.length_c   1.000
_cell.angle_alpha   90.00
_cell.angle_beta   90.00
_cell.angle_gamma   90.00
#
_symmetry.space_group_name_H-M   'P 1'
#
loop_
_entity.id
_entity.type
_entity.pdbx_description
1 polymer ?
#
loop_
_entity_poly.entity_id
_entity_poly.type
_entity_poly.pdbx_seq_one_letter_code
_entity_poly.pdbx_strand_id
1 'polypeptide(L)'
;MSIKSRIKSRLRLLTALKCKQPIVIFQSDDWGMVRSPVNKDFIADYGEPKIWAYDQLESVEELELLYQVLCKHKDANGYHPLTEANFIVSNPDFIATKEVDYQSIILKPITQYPDLIKKWNEGITKRIFIPQYHGRLHFNYE
;
A
#
# COMPACT_ATOMS: atom_id res chain seq x y z
N MET A 1 19.68 27.01 -7.01
CA MET A 1 20.47 25.77 -6.87
C MET A 1 21.89 26.01 -7.36
N SER A 2 22.93 25.71 -6.56
CA SER A 2 24.33 25.96 -6.96
C SER A 2 24.83 24.92 -7.98
N ILE A 3 25.87 25.26 -8.75
CA ILE A 3 26.53 24.34 -9.68
C ILE A 3 26.97 23.05 -8.97
N LYS A 4 27.45 23.16 -7.72
CA LYS A 4 27.81 21.99 -6.89
C LYS A 4 26.62 21.06 -6.65
N SER A 5 25.40 21.58 -6.43
CA SER A 5 24.22 20.73 -6.20
C SER A 5 23.81 19.98 -7.47
N ARG A 6 23.94 20.61 -8.65
CA ARG A 6 23.69 19.97 -9.95
C ARG A 6 24.70 18.86 -10.26
N ILE A 7 25.99 19.09 -9.99
CA ILE A 7 27.04 18.09 -10.18
C ILE A 7 26.82 16.89 -9.24
N LYS A 8 26.55 17.14 -7.95
CA LYS A 8 26.29 16.08 -6.97
C LYS A 8 25.06 15.24 -7.32
N SER A 9 23.99 15.88 -7.83
CA SER A 9 22.79 15.18 -8.34
C SER A 9 23.12 14.27 -9.54
N ARG A 10 23.94 14.74 -10.49
CA ARG A 10 24.33 13.93 -11.66
C ARG A 10 25.28 12.80 -11.30
N LEU A 11 26.16 12.97 -10.32
CA LEU A 11 27.04 11.90 -9.83
C LEU A 11 26.24 10.72 -9.24
N ARG A 12 25.09 10.97 -8.60
CA ARG A 12 24.17 9.91 -8.13
C ARG A 12 23.61 9.05 -9.26
N LEU A 13 23.49 9.60 -10.47
CA LEU A 13 23.04 8.83 -11.65
C LEU A 13 24.11 7.86 -12.15
N LEU A 14 25.39 8.10 -11.84
CA LEU A 14 26.47 7.18 -12.21
C LEU A 14 26.49 5.92 -11.34
N THR A 15 26.00 6.02 -10.10
CA THR A 15 25.81 4.90 -9.17
C THR A 15 24.42 4.27 -9.24
N ALA A 16 23.52 4.84 -10.06
CA ALA A 16 22.19 4.29 -10.23
C ALA A 16 22.24 2.95 -10.96
N LEU A 17 21.31 2.05 -10.62
CA LEU A 17 21.12 0.78 -11.32
C LEU A 17 20.91 1.05 -12.82
N LYS A 18 21.72 0.42 -13.67
CA LYS A 18 21.59 0.52 -15.13
C LYS A 18 21.05 -0.78 -15.67
N CYS A 19 19.83 -0.74 -16.18
CA CYS A 19 19.20 -1.85 -16.87
C CYS A 19 19.49 -1.71 -18.38
N LYS A 20 19.76 -2.84 -19.05
CA LYS A 20 19.98 -2.86 -20.51
C LYS A 20 18.72 -2.43 -21.26
N GLN A 21 17.55 -2.73 -20.72
CA GLN A 21 16.25 -2.29 -21.21
C GLN A 21 15.62 -1.28 -20.22
N PRO A 22 14.83 -0.31 -20.70
CA PRO A 22 14.01 0.52 -19.82
C PRO A 22 13.03 -0.35 -19.02
N ILE A 23 12.95 -0.13 -17.71
CA ILE A 23 12.02 -0.83 -16.81
C ILE A 23 11.11 0.22 -16.19
N VAL A 24 9.82 -0.08 -16.13
CA VAL A 24 8.83 0.67 -15.34
C VAL A 24 8.45 -0.21 -14.16
N ILE A 25 8.53 0.34 -12.94
CA ILE A 25 8.17 -0.35 -11.71
C ILE A 25 6.96 0.38 -11.13
N PHE A 26 5.90 -0.38 -10.81
CA PHE A 26 4.77 0.10 -10.03
C PHE A 26 4.98 -0.34 -8.58
N GLN A 27 5.17 0.63 -7.70
CA GLN A 27 5.24 0.43 -6.25
C GLN A 27 4.13 1.25 -5.60
N SER A 28 3.41 0.65 -4.67
CA SER A 28 2.35 1.32 -3.93
C SER A 28 2.39 0.91 -2.47
N ASP A 29 2.26 1.90 -1.59
CA ASP A 29 2.35 1.76 -0.14
C ASP A 29 0.98 1.57 0.54
N ASP A 30 1.04 1.19 1.81
CA ASP A 30 -0.06 1.03 2.75
C ASP A 30 -1.17 0.02 2.40
N TRP A 31 -0.84 -1.06 1.70
CA TRP A 31 -1.80 -2.14 1.45
C TRP A 31 -2.18 -2.88 2.74
N GLY A 32 -3.41 -3.38 2.84
CA GLY A 32 -3.93 -4.09 4.02
C GLY A 32 -4.26 -3.19 5.21
N MET A 33 -4.21 -1.87 5.02
CA MET A 33 -4.47 -0.89 6.06
C MET A 33 -5.95 -0.52 6.12
N VAL A 34 -6.49 -0.49 7.34
CA VAL A 34 -7.83 0.00 7.64
C VAL A 34 -7.71 1.44 8.11
N ARG A 35 -8.06 2.39 7.24
CA ARG A 35 -8.12 3.82 7.56
C ARG A 35 -9.52 4.21 8.08
N SER A 36 -9.71 5.51 8.30
CA SER A 36 -10.81 6.14 9.05
C SER A 36 -12.21 5.60 8.71
N PRO A 37 -13.20 5.69 9.64
CA PRO A 37 -14.57 5.26 9.38
C PRO A 37 -15.15 5.90 8.12
N VAL A 38 -16.03 5.15 7.44
CA VAL A 38 -16.72 5.61 6.22
C VAL A 38 -17.52 6.90 6.48
N ASN A 39 -18.14 7.01 7.66
CA ASN A 39 -18.79 8.24 8.12
C ASN A 39 -17.73 9.18 8.71
N LYS A 40 -17.66 10.38 8.15
CA LYS A 40 -16.71 11.43 8.55
C LYS A 40 -17.38 12.69 9.08
N ASP A 41 -18.66 12.61 9.42
CA ASP A 41 -19.40 13.75 9.98
C ASP A 41 -18.69 14.26 11.23
N PHE A 42 -18.07 13.36 12.00
CA PHE A 42 -17.26 13.69 13.17
C PHE A 42 -15.93 14.39 12.84
N ILE A 43 -15.38 14.24 11.63
CA ILE A 43 -14.12 14.87 11.21
C ILE A 43 -14.35 16.34 10.84
N ALA A 44 -15.54 16.68 10.36
CA ALA A 44 -15.90 18.06 10.00
C ALA A 44 -15.70 19.03 11.19
N ASP A 45 -15.95 18.56 12.42
CA ASP A 45 -15.73 19.33 13.66
C ASP A 45 -14.25 19.66 13.92
N TYR A 46 -13.32 18.90 13.33
CA TYR A 46 -11.87 19.07 13.47
C TYR A 46 -11.19 19.68 12.23
N GLY A 47 -11.97 19.94 11.17
CA GLY A 47 -11.53 20.58 9.94
C GLY A 47 -11.84 19.80 8.66
N GLU A 48 -11.45 20.36 7.52
CA GLU A 48 -11.71 19.75 6.22
C GLU A 48 -10.90 18.45 6.03
N PRO A 49 -11.54 17.31 5.75
CA PRO A 49 -10.85 16.06 5.53
C PRO A 49 -10.00 16.13 4.25
N LYS A 50 -8.70 15.80 4.39
CA LYS A 50 -7.82 15.61 3.22
C LYS A 50 -8.28 14.40 2.40
N ILE A 51 -7.84 14.34 1.14
CA ILE A 51 -8.16 13.22 0.23
C ILE A 51 -7.80 11.84 0.82
N TRP A 52 -6.67 11.73 1.52
CA TRP A 52 -6.19 10.51 2.18
C TRP A 52 -7.08 10.03 3.32
N ALA A 53 -7.96 10.90 3.85
CA ALA A 53 -8.89 10.46 4.86
C ALA A 53 -9.87 9.43 4.27
N TYR A 54 -10.10 9.46 2.95
CA TYR A 54 -11.09 8.62 2.25
C TYR A 54 -10.54 7.27 1.80
N ASP A 55 -9.23 7.07 1.94
CA ASP A 55 -8.60 5.78 1.73
C ASP A 55 -9.21 4.75 2.68
N GLN A 56 -9.46 3.55 2.16
CA GLN A 56 -10.03 2.43 2.88
C GLN A 56 -9.20 1.17 2.62
N LEU A 57 -9.47 0.13 3.40
CA LEU A 57 -9.01 -1.21 3.06
C LEU A 57 -9.55 -1.57 1.68
N GLU A 58 -8.73 -2.26 0.89
CA GLU A 58 -9.10 -2.63 -0.47
C GLU A 58 -10.29 -3.60 -0.46
N SER A 59 -11.12 -3.50 -1.49
CA SER A 59 -12.18 -4.47 -1.76
C SER A 59 -11.71 -5.58 -2.72
N VAL A 60 -12.43 -6.70 -2.71
CA VAL A 60 -12.18 -7.81 -3.66
C VAL A 60 -12.45 -7.36 -5.09
N GLU A 61 -13.44 -6.49 -5.29
CA GLU A 61 -13.85 -5.94 -6.56
C GLU A 61 -12.78 -5.00 -7.14
N GLU A 62 -12.19 -4.12 -6.33
CA GLU A 62 -11.11 -3.24 -6.76
C GLU A 62 -9.86 -4.03 -7.16
N LEU A 63 -9.51 -5.06 -6.38
CA LEU A 63 -8.42 -5.97 -6.72
C LEU A 63 -8.69 -6.72 -8.03
N GLU A 64 -9.93 -7.19 -8.25
CA GLU A 64 -10.31 -7.84 -9.50
C GLU A 64 -10.14 -6.90 -10.70
N LEU A 65 -10.61 -5.65 -10.60
CA LEU A 65 -10.45 -4.65 -11.67
C LEU A 65 -8.99 -4.35 -11.95
N LEU A 66 -8.16 -4.18 -10.92
CA LEU A 66 -6.72 -4.00 -11.05
C LEU A 66 -6.10 -5.21 -11.78
N TYR A 67 -6.42 -6.43 -11.36
CA TYR A 67 -5.86 -7.64 -11.94
C TYR A 67 -6.28 -7.83 -13.40
N GLN A 68 -7.52 -7.49 -13.76
CA GLN A 68 -7.97 -7.50 -15.15
C GLN A 68 -7.15 -6.55 -16.02
N VAL A 69 -6.84 -5.34 -15.54
CA VAL A 69 -6.00 -4.39 -16.26
C VAL A 69 -4.58 -4.94 -16.42
N LEU A 70 -3.96 -5.43 -15.34
CA LEU A 70 -2.61 -6.00 -15.41
C LEU A 70 -2.55 -7.20 -16.38
N CYS A 71 -3.52 -8.11 -16.30
CA CYS A 71 -3.59 -9.29 -17.18
C CYS A 71 -3.90 -8.95 -18.65
N LYS A 72 -4.46 -7.78 -18.95
CA LYS A 72 -4.72 -7.34 -20.33
C LYS A 72 -3.45 -7.00 -21.10
N HIS A 73 -2.38 -6.63 -20.39
CA HIS A 73 -1.13 -6.16 -21.00
C HIS A 73 -0.03 -7.21 -20.87
N LYS A 74 0.88 -7.24 -21.86
CA LYS A 74 2.08 -8.07 -21.86
C LYS A 74 3.26 -7.28 -22.40
N ASP A 75 4.43 -7.52 -21.84
CA ASP A 75 5.70 -7.00 -22.36
C ASP A 75 6.17 -7.81 -23.59
N ALA A 76 7.34 -7.43 -24.13
CA ALA A 76 7.94 -8.12 -25.28
C ALA A 76 8.35 -9.59 -25.01
N ASN A 77 8.41 -10.00 -23.74
CA ASN A 77 8.72 -11.36 -23.32
C ASN A 77 7.46 -12.16 -22.93
N GLY A 78 6.27 -11.55 -23.05
CA GLY A 78 5.00 -12.17 -22.71
C GLY A 78 4.61 -12.11 -21.23
N TYR A 79 5.33 -11.33 -20.41
CA TYR A 79 5.02 -11.14 -19.00
C TYR A 79 4.00 -10.01 -18.79
N HIS A 80 3.08 -10.21 -17.85
CA HIS A 80 2.17 -9.17 -17.41
C HIS A 80 2.93 -8.10 -16.60
N PRO A 81 2.51 -6.82 -16.66
CA PRO A 81 2.92 -5.84 -15.67
C PRO A 81 2.59 -6.35 -14.25
N LEU A 82 3.46 -6.03 -13.31
CA LEU A 82 3.27 -6.36 -11.90
C LEU A 82 3.33 -5.11 -11.04
N THR A 83 2.64 -5.17 -9.90
CA THR A 83 2.69 -4.14 -8.85
C THR A 83 3.35 -4.75 -7.62
N GLU A 84 4.34 -4.05 -7.08
CA GLU A 84 4.84 -4.31 -5.74
C GLU A 84 3.94 -3.57 -4.75
N ALA A 85 3.27 -4.34 -3.91
CA ALA A 85 2.31 -3.86 -2.93
C ALA A 85 2.95 -3.94 -1.55
N ASN A 86 3.23 -2.79 -0.96
CA ASN A 86 3.85 -2.67 0.35
C ASN A 86 2.77 -2.78 1.44
N PHE A 87 2.79 -3.88 2.20
CA PHE A 87 1.75 -4.28 3.15
C PHE A 87 2.02 -3.86 4.58
N ILE A 88 0.96 -3.33 5.20
CA ILE A 88 0.76 -3.31 6.64
C ILE A 88 0.05 -4.58 7.07
N VAL A 89 0.61 -5.31 8.03
CA VAL A 89 0.11 -6.65 8.39
C VAL A 89 -0.89 -6.66 9.57
N SER A 90 -1.09 -5.52 10.23
CA SER A 90 -2.09 -5.37 11.29
C SER A 90 -2.56 -3.93 11.46
N ASN A 91 -3.77 -3.78 12.00
CA ASN A 91 -4.43 -2.50 12.22
C ASN A 91 -4.86 -2.36 13.69
N PRO A 92 -5.03 -1.14 14.23
CA PRO A 92 -5.54 -0.95 15.59
C PRO A 92 -6.97 -1.48 15.72
N ASP A 93 -7.22 -2.24 16.77
CA ASP A 93 -8.58 -2.54 17.21
C ASP A 93 -9.06 -1.45 18.15
N PHE A 94 -9.73 -0.44 17.63
CA PHE A 94 -10.19 0.69 18.44
C PHE A 94 -11.16 0.28 19.56
N ILE A 95 -11.95 -0.78 19.35
CA ILE A 95 -12.90 -1.28 20.35
C ILE A 95 -12.12 -1.95 21.48
N ALA A 96 -11.31 -2.98 21.16
CA ALA A 96 -10.54 -3.70 22.17
C ALA A 96 -9.49 -2.81 22.88
N THR A 97 -8.91 -1.84 22.17
CA THR A 97 -7.99 -0.85 22.76
C THR A 97 -8.72 0.06 23.76
N LYS A 98 -9.97 0.42 23.50
CA LYS A 98 -10.80 1.20 24.42
C LYS A 98 -11.21 0.39 25.65
N GLU A 99 -11.48 -0.91 25.50
CA GLU A 99 -11.85 -1.81 26.61
C GLU A 99 -10.73 -1.99 27.64
N VAL A 100 -9.48 -1.75 27.25
CA VAL A 100 -8.31 -1.76 28.15
C VAL A 100 -7.86 -0.36 28.57
N ASP A 101 -8.77 0.63 28.54
CA ASP A 101 -8.52 2.03 28.92
C ASP A 101 -7.27 2.63 28.26
N TYR A 102 -7.02 2.27 26.99
CA TYR A 102 -5.88 2.73 26.20
C TYR A 102 -4.50 2.43 26.82
N GLN A 103 -4.41 1.49 27.77
CA GLN A 103 -3.15 1.07 28.39
C GLN A 103 -2.22 0.35 27.40
N SER A 104 -2.79 -0.26 26.36
CA SER A 104 -2.05 -0.88 25.27
C SER A 104 -2.85 -0.83 23.98
N ILE A 105 -2.16 -0.73 22.83
CA ILE A 105 -2.80 -0.81 21.51
C ILE A 105 -3.01 -2.29 21.17
N ILE A 106 -4.28 -2.70 21.11
CA ILE A 106 -4.67 -4.04 20.67
C ILE A 106 -4.69 -4.05 19.14
N LEU A 107 -4.10 -5.08 18.52
CA LEU A 107 -3.96 -5.16 17.07
C LEU A 107 -4.81 -6.29 16.48
N LYS A 108 -5.42 -5.98 15.34
CA LYS A 108 -6.15 -6.90 14.48
C LYS A 108 -5.29 -7.24 13.26
N PRO A 109 -4.92 -8.52 13.04
CA PRO A 109 -4.13 -8.92 11.88
C PRO A 109 -4.98 -8.89 10.60
N ILE A 110 -4.35 -8.67 9.44
CA ILE A 110 -5.04 -8.70 8.14
C ILE A 110 -5.61 -10.09 7.78
N THR A 111 -5.20 -11.15 8.50
CA THR A 111 -5.75 -12.50 8.35
C THR A 111 -7.23 -12.61 8.73
N GLN A 112 -7.78 -11.60 9.41
CA GLN A 112 -9.22 -11.52 9.67
C GLN A 112 -10.08 -11.28 8.41
N TYR A 113 -9.46 -10.95 7.27
CA TYR A 113 -10.12 -10.73 5.99
C TYR A 113 -9.86 -11.89 5.02
N PRO A 114 -10.50 -13.06 5.20
CA PRO A 114 -10.19 -14.27 4.43
C PRO A 114 -10.39 -14.10 2.93
N ASP A 115 -11.39 -13.33 2.51
CA ASP A 115 -11.66 -13.09 1.09
C ASP A 115 -10.57 -12.23 0.42
N LEU A 116 -10.06 -11.22 1.12
CA LEU A 116 -8.91 -10.43 0.66
C LEU A 116 -7.63 -11.26 0.65
N ILE A 117 -7.39 -12.08 1.68
CA ILE A 117 -6.25 -13.01 1.71
C ILE A 117 -6.30 -13.94 0.50
N LYS A 118 -7.47 -14.50 0.18
CA LYS A 118 -7.66 -15.32 -1.02
C LYS A 118 -7.37 -14.52 -2.28
N LYS A 119 -7.83 -13.28 -2.36
CA LYS A 119 -7.66 -12.41 -3.53
C LYS A 119 -6.20 -12.00 -3.75
N TRP A 120 -5.50 -11.58 -2.71
CA TRP A 120 -4.07 -11.28 -2.78
C TRP A 120 -3.27 -12.52 -3.23
N ASN A 121 -3.57 -13.71 -2.69
CA ASN A 121 -2.93 -14.95 -3.11
C ASN A 121 -3.17 -15.31 -4.58
N GLU A 122 -4.33 -14.96 -5.13
CA GLU A 122 -4.61 -15.08 -6.56
C GLU A 122 -3.64 -14.21 -7.39
N GLY A 123 -3.47 -12.94 -7.00
CA GLY A 123 -2.54 -12.00 -7.65
C GLY A 123 -1.07 -12.44 -7.55
N ILE A 124 -0.67 -13.01 -6.41
CA ILE A 124 0.66 -13.61 -6.19
C ILE A 124 0.87 -14.80 -7.14
N THR A 125 -0.10 -15.71 -7.21
CA THR A 125 -0.05 -16.90 -8.08
C THR A 125 0.07 -16.51 -9.54
N LYS A 126 -0.66 -15.45 -9.96
CA LYS A 126 -0.59 -14.85 -11.30
C LYS A 126 0.70 -14.05 -11.55
N ARG A 127 1.51 -13.79 -10.53
CA ARG A 127 2.74 -12.97 -10.56
C ARG A 127 2.51 -11.53 -11.02
N ILE A 128 1.34 -10.97 -10.70
CA ILE A 128 0.96 -9.58 -11.05
C ILE A 128 0.89 -8.68 -9.82
N PHE A 129 0.86 -9.27 -8.63
CA PHE A 129 0.70 -8.55 -7.36
C PHE A 129 1.65 -9.16 -6.35
N ILE A 130 2.71 -8.43 -6.04
CA ILE A 130 3.85 -8.91 -5.24
C ILE A 130 3.83 -8.21 -3.89
N PRO A 131 3.40 -8.89 -2.80
CA PRO A 131 3.42 -8.29 -1.49
C PRO A 131 4.86 -8.12 -0.99
N GLN A 132 5.14 -6.97 -0.40
CA GLN A 132 6.36 -6.66 0.32
C GLN A 132 6.01 -6.18 1.72
N TYR A 133 6.90 -6.41 2.69
CA TYR A 133 6.66 -5.96 4.05
C TYR A 133 6.93 -4.46 4.18
N HIS A 134 5.89 -3.67 4.46
CA HIS A 134 6.00 -2.24 4.73
C HIS A 134 6.11 -1.97 6.24
N GLY A 135 5.30 -2.68 7.02
CA GLY A 135 5.29 -2.51 8.47
C GLY A 135 4.28 -3.39 9.18
N ARG A 136 4.42 -3.45 10.51
CA ARG A 136 3.42 -4.11 11.36
C ARG A 136 2.13 -3.32 11.42
N LEU A 137 2.26 -2.00 11.50
CA LEU A 137 1.19 -1.05 11.77
C LEU A 137 1.59 0.31 11.18
N HIS A 138 0.63 1.03 10.59
CA HIS A 138 0.83 2.42 10.15
C HIS A 138 0.02 3.39 11.03
N PHE A 139 0.38 3.45 12.31
CA PHE A 139 -0.23 4.33 13.30
C PHE A 139 0.90 5.07 14.02
N ASN A 140 0.94 6.39 13.88
CA ASN A 140 1.86 7.23 14.63
C ASN A 140 1.12 7.78 15.85
N TYR A 141 1.64 7.49 17.05
CA TYR A 141 1.11 7.95 18.33
C TYR A 141 1.92 9.10 18.94
N GLU A 142 3.05 9.46 18.32
CA GLU A 142 3.88 10.61 18.71
C GLU A 142 3.30 11.94 18.21
#